data_AF-A0A9Q4BSR1-F1
#
_entry.id   AF-A0A9Q4BSR1-F1
#
_cell.length_a   1.000
_cell.length_b   1.000
_cell.length_c   1.000
_cell.angle_alpha   90.00
_cell.angle_beta   90.00
_cell.angle_gamma   90.00
#
_symmetry.space_group_name_H-M   'P 1'
#
loop_
_entity.id
_entity.type
_entity.pdbx_description
1 polymer ?
#
loop_
_entity_poly.entity_id
_entity_poly.type
_entity_poly.pdbx_seq_one_letter_code
_entity_poly.pdbx_strand_id
1 'polypeptide(L)'
;MKSVRLIVIILLALGSEAELSAQDALFTVIASSGKIFLCGKDTSRWTELSAGSRIFKGDRIKTGDNSYLGLCHMNGRTLEILKGGIYNADELSEKLASENTSVTKKLTDFLVGEIIVKNKSKNMKYISAVARENLTFIDKDFPAFTVVMDSSVTFRWFPAKGVPSYAFRLMSPSGGTVLIKETTDTLITLNLEELNLEPGRSYSWLVFNPENPAMSSDSSRIMILSRSELESIRDSLQELESDLSDTLSPLNQIMVATFFENNRMNLKALEYYEKSISYTGQVPEFRKKYLLFLIRAGLFKRAQTLSEKWDIDN
;
A
#
# COMPACT_ATOMS: atom_id res chain seq x y z
N MET A 1 49.14 16.11 -63.83
CA MET A 1 48.43 17.11 -63.00
C MET A 1 46.99 16.65 -62.76
N LYS A 2 46.61 16.52 -61.48
CA LYS A 2 45.27 16.72 -60.86
C LYS A 2 44.09 15.88 -61.42
N SER A 3 43.69 14.74 -60.81
CA SER A 3 42.90 14.55 -59.56
C SER A 3 41.40 14.80 -59.71
N VAL A 4 40.57 13.80 -59.30
CA VAL A 4 39.30 13.82 -58.48
C VAL A 4 38.62 12.43 -58.64
N ARG A 5 38.71 11.48 -57.67
CA ARG A 5 37.79 11.13 -56.54
C ARG A 5 36.33 10.84 -56.99
N LEU A 6 35.66 9.72 -56.63
CA LEU A 6 35.07 9.45 -55.30
C LEU A 6 34.52 7.98 -55.22
N ILE A 7 35.03 7.10 -54.32
CA ILE A 7 34.41 6.51 -53.08
C ILE A 7 33.28 5.50 -53.35
N VAL A 8 33.58 4.19 -53.35
CA VAL A 8 33.51 3.19 -52.25
C VAL A 8 32.07 2.75 -51.90
N ILE A 9 31.76 1.54 -52.35
CA ILE A 9 30.60 0.72 -51.99
C ILE A 9 30.80 0.25 -50.54
N ILE A 10 29.96 0.73 -49.62
CA ILE A 10 29.97 0.35 -48.20
C ILE A 10 29.20 -0.97 -48.01
N LEU A 11 29.92 -1.90 -47.39
CA LEU A 11 29.52 -3.14 -46.72
C LEU A 11 28.02 -3.33 -46.44
N LEU A 12 27.48 -4.46 -46.92
CA LEU A 12 26.47 -5.23 -46.20
C LEU A 12 27.06 -5.69 -44.87
N ALA A 13 26.81 -4.92 -43.80
CA ALA A 13 26.97 -5.42 -42.45
C ALA A 13 25.71 -6.21 -42.09
N LEU A 14 25.92 -7.50 -41.85
CA LEU A 14 25.01 -8.41 -41.16
C LEU A 14 24.49 -7.74 -39.88
N GLY A 15 23.25 -7.26 -39.92
CA GLY A 15 22.47 -7.00 -38.73
C GLY A 15 21.99 -8.34 -38.19
N SER A 16 22.83 -9.03 -37.42
CA SER A 16 22.34 -9.97 -36.43
C SER A 16 21.56 -9.15 -35.41
N GLU A 17 20.26 -9.05 -35.61
CA GLU A 17 19.32 -8.72 -34.55
C GLU A 17 19.56 -9.77 -33.47
N ALA A 18 20.33 -9.40 -32.45
CA ALA A 18 20.28 -10.12 -31.21
C ALA A 18 18.83 -10.01 -30.74
N GLU A 19 18.07 -11.07 -30.96
CA GLU A 19 16.82 -11.30 -30.24
C GLU A 19 17.20 -11.20 -28.76
N LEU A 20 16.97 -10.01 -28.19
CA LEU A 20 16.81 -9.84 -26.76
C LEU A 20 15.61 -10.70 -26.42
N SER A 21 15.85 -11.99 -26.22
CA SER A 21 14.90 -12.86 -25.58
C SER A 21 14.68 -12.23 -24.21
N ALA A 22 13.57 -11.50 -24.08
CA ALA A 22 13.05 -11.09 -22.80
C ALA A 22 12.66 -12.39 -22.11
N GLN A 23 13.64 -13.08 -21.51
CA GLN A 23 13.32 -14.15 -20.58
C GLN A 23 12.49 -13.53 -19.48
N ASP A 24 11.32 -14.11 -19.23
CA ASP A 24 10.47 -13.66 -18.15
C ASP A 24 11.23 -13.82 -16.84
N ALA A 25 11.30 -12.73 -16.07
CA ALA A 25 11.91 -12.75 -14.76
C ALA A 25 11.10 -13.69 -13.85
N LEU A 26 11.77 -14.61 -13.15
CA LEU A 26 11.15 -15.47 -12.15
C LEU A 26 10.53 -14.62 -11.04
N PHE A 27 11.25 -13.58 -10.60
CA PHE A 27 10.80 -12.71 -9.54
C PHE A 27 11.05 -11.23 -9.83
N THR A 28 10.20 -10.38 -9.25
CA THR A 28 10.46 -8.97 -9.02
C THR A 28 10.60 -8.70 -7.53
N VAL A 29 11.62 -7.93 -7.14
CA VAL A 29 11.84 -7.52 -5.75
C VAL A 29 10.85 -6.43 -5.39
N ILE A 30 10.07 -6.67 -4.34
CA ILE A 30 9.07 -5.72 -3.84
C ILE A 30 9.67 -4.85 -2.74
N ALA A 31 10.46 -5.47 -1.86
CA ALA A 31 11.05 -4.80 -0.72
C ALA A 31 12.36 -5.46 -0.34
N SER A 32 13.31 -4.63 0.13
CA SER A 32 14.67 -5.07 0.47
C SER A 32 15.19 -4.23 1.62
N SER A 33 15.65 -4.88 2.69
CA SER A 33 16.32 -4.21 3.81
C SER A 33 17.47 -5.08 4.32
N GLY A 34 18.61 -4.45 4.65
CA GLY A 34 19.83 -5.15 5.02
C GLY A 34 20.73 -5.48 3.83
N LYS A 35 21.65 -6.42 4.03
CA LYS A 35 22.70 -6.76 3.05
C LYS A 35 22.21 -7.86 2.12
N ILE A 36 21.75 -7.48 0.93
CA ILE A 36 21.16 -8.40 -0.05
C ILE A 36 21.86 -8.24 -1.39
N PHE A 37 22.29 -9.35 -1.97
CA PHE A 37 23.03 -9.36 -3.22
C PHE A 37 22.48 -10.40 -4.20
N LEU A 38 22.64 -10.10 -5.49
CA LEU A 38 22.33 -10.99 -6.60
C LEU A 38 23.62 -11.36 -7.33
N CYS A 39 23.74 -12.62 -7.70
CA CYS A 39 24.76 -13.14 -8.58
C CYS A 39 24.06 -13.81 -9.77
N GLY A 40 24.17 -13.20 -10.93
CA GLY A 40 23.53 -13.70 -12.15
C GLY A 40 24.10 -15.05 -12.57
N LYS A 41 23.32 -15.84 -13.30
CA LYS A 41 23.69 -17.20 -13.76
C LYS A 41 25.11 -17.29 -14.36
N ASP A 42 25.45 -16.38 -15.27
CA ASP A 42 26.70 -16.43 -16.05
C ASP A 42 27.79 -15.49 -15.49
N THR A 43 27.65 -15.05 -14.23
CA THR A 43 28.61 -14.17 -13.57
C THR A 43 29.00 -14.70 -12.20
N SER A 44 30.19 -14.32 -11.73
CA SER A 44 30.65 -14.55 -10.36
C SER A 44 30.58 -13.27 -9.51
N ARG A 45 30.07 -12.18 -10.07
CA ARG A 45 29.98 -10.88 -9.39
C ARG A 45 28.66 -10.76 -8.63
N TRP A 46 28.78 -10.41 -7.36
CA TRP A 46 27.65 -10.03 -6.52
C TRP A 46 27.37 -8.54 -6.66
N THR A 47 26.12 -8.19 -6.98
CA THR A 47 25.63 -6.82 -7.02
C THR A 47 24.52 -6.64 -6.00
N GLU A 48 24.42 -5.45 -5.40
CA GLU A 48 23.36 -5.16 -4.44
C GLU A 48 21.98 -5.27 -5.10
N LEU A 49 21.04 -5.87 -4.37
CA LEU A 49 19.67 -6.09 -4.81
C LEU A 49 18.76 -5.07 -4.12
N SER A 50 17.90 -4.40 -4.89
CA SER A 50 16.97 -3.38 -4.39
C SER A 50 15.56 -3.58 -4.94
N ALA A 51 14.56 -2.91 -4.35
CA ALA A 51 13.19 -2.93 -4.86
C ALA A 51 13.10 -2.53 -6.34
N GLY A 52 12.30 -3.28 -7.10
CA GLY A 52 12.15 -3.19 -8.55
C GLY A 52 13.16 -4.02 -9.36
N SER A 53 14.20 -4.58 -8.74
CA SER A 53 15.11 -5.50 -9.43
C SER A 53 14.38 -6.77 -9.88
N ARG A 54 14.81 -7.32 -11.02
CA ARG A 54 14.31 -8.58 -11.57
C ARG A 54 15.32 -9.69 -11.32
N ILE A 55 14.82 -10.89 -11.03
CA ILE A 55 15.60 -12.10 -10.75
C ILE A 55 15.22 -13.14 -11.80
N PHE A 56 16.21 -13.69 -12.47
CA PHE A 56 16.03 -14.58 -13.60
C PHE A 56 16.42 -16.03 -13.26
N LYS A 57 16.13 -16.92 -14.21
CA LYS A 57 16.46 -18.33 -14.13
C LYS A 57 17.97 -18.54 -13.95
N GLY A 58 18.37 -19.37 -13.00
CA GLY A 58 19.79 -19.64 -12.68
C GLY A 58 20.48 -18.59 -11.79
N ASP A 59 19.81 -17.50 -11.42
CA ASP A 59 20.38 -16.50 -10.52
C ASP A 59 20.49 -17.04 -9.08
N ARG A 60 21.42 -16.46 -8.31
CA ARG A 60 21.59 -16.73 -6.88
C ARG A 60 21.43 -15.46 -6.07
N ILE A 61 20.71 -15.57 -4.96
CA ILE A 61 20.46 -14.49 -4.01
C ILE A 61 21.26 -14.77 -2.75
N LYS A 62 21.95 -13.76 -2.22
CA LYS A 62 22.64 -13.83 -0.94
C LYS A 62 22.03 -12.82 0.03
N THR A 63 21.57 -13.28 1.17
CA THR A 63 21.04 -12.45 2.26
C THR A 63 21.98 -12.52 3.47
N GLY A 64 22.20 -11.39 4.13
CA GLY A 64 22.86 -11.35 5.44
C GLY A 64 21.89 -11.66 6.57
N ASP A 65 22.42 -11.86 7.78
CA ASP A 65 21.58 -11.95 8.98
C ASP A 65 20.78 -10.66 9.19
N ASN A 66 19.56 -10.80 9.71
CA ASN A 66 18.60 -9.70 9.90
C ASN A 66 18.23 -8.94 8.60
N SER A 67 18.45 -9.55 7.43
CA SER A 67 17.98 -8.98 6.16
C SER A 67 16.54 -9.40 5.90
N TYR A 68 15.80 -8.55 5.19
CA TYR A 68 14.45 -8.80 4.74
C TYR A 68 14.41 -8.67 3.22
N LEU A 69 14.00 -9.72 2.52
CA LEU A 69 13.75 -9.68 1.09
C LEU A 69 12.33 -10.15 0.79
N GLY A 70 11.50 -9.26 0.26
CA GLY A 70 10.17 -9.56 -0.24
C GLY A 70 10.19 -9.68 -1.76
N LEU A 71 9.75 -10.82 -2.28
CA LEU A 71 9.72 -11.15 -3.69
C LEU A 71 8.29 -11.39 -4.16
N CYS A 72 8.01 -10.96 -5.38
CA CYS A 72 6.84 -11.34 -6.15
C CYS A 72 7.32 -12.28 -7.26
N HIS A 73 6.74 -13.47 -7.35
CA HIS A 73 6.95 -14.40 -8.44
C HIS A 73 6.13 -14.00 -9.67
N MET A 74 6.53 -14.44 -10.86
CA MET A 74 5.82 -14.16 -12.12
C MET A 74 4.35 -14.61 -12.13
N ASN A 75 3.99 -15.63 -11.33
CA ASN A 75 2.60 -16.09 -11.15
C ASN A 75 1.82 -15.26 -10.12
N GLY A 76 2.37 -14.16 -9.62
CA GLY A 76 1.71 -13.29 -8.66
C GLY A 76 1.84 -13.71 -7.20
N ARG A 77 2.33 -14.92 -6.89
CA ARG A 77 2.58 -15.34 -5.51
C ARG A 77 3.76 -14.58 -4.93
N THR A 78 3.79 -14.47 -3.61
CA THR A 78 4.80 -13.74 -2.86
C THR A 78 5.68 -14.71 -2.07
N LEU A 79 6.91 -14.31 -1.83
CA LEU A 79 7.87 -15.05 -1.02
C LEU A 79 8.69 -14.07 -0.20
N GLU A 80 8.93 -14.41 1.06
CA GLU A 80 9.82 -13.66 1.94
C GLU A 80 11.04 -14.49 2.33
N ILE A 81 12.21 -13.85 2.32
CA ILE A 81 13.46 -14.42 2.81
C ILE A 81 13.92 -13.59 4.00
N LEU A 82 13.83 -14.18 5.19
CA LEU A 82 14.19 -13.56 6.48
C LEU A 82 15.50 -14.11 7.05
N LYS A 83 15.90 -15.31 6.62
CA LYS A 83 17.12 -15.98 7.09
C LYS A 83 18.29 -15.59 6.20
N GLY A 84 19.46 -15.42 6.81
CA GLY A 84 20.72 -15.28 6.10
C GLY A 84 21.06 -16.56 5.35
N GLY A 85 21.61 -16.44 4.14
CA GLY A 85 21.95 -17.60 3.32
C GLY A 85 22.20 -17.27 1.86
N ILE A 86 22.43 -18.33 1.08
CA ILE A 86 22.47 -18.27 -0.38
C ILE A 86 21.32 -19.13 -0.91
N TYR A 87 20.52 -18.57 -1.80
CA TYR A 87 19.32 -19.18 -2.36
C TYR A 87 19.43 -19.22 -3.88
N ASN A 88 19.08 -20.35 -4.48
CA ASN A 88 18.96 -20.47 -5.93
C ASN A 88 17.54 -20.03 -6.36
N ALA A 89 17.45 -19.17 -7.39
CA ALA A 89 16.17 -18.63 -7.83
C ALA A 89 15.22 -19.70 -8.41
N ASP A 90 15.76 -20.71 -9.09
CA ASP A 90 14.99 -21.83 -9.64
C ASP A 90 14.34 -22.65 -8.52
N GLU A 91 15.12 -23.02 -7.50
CA GLU A 91 14.62 -23.76 -6.32
C GLU A 91 13.54 -22.99 -5.56
N LEU A 92 13.65 -21.66 -5.50
CA LEU A 92 12.61 -20.81 -4.91
C LEU A 92 11.35 -20.76 -5.78
N SER A 93 11.50 -20.71 -7.11
CA SER A 93 10.39 -20.67 -8.07
C SER A 93 9.63 -21.99 -8.09
N GLU A 94 10.32 -23.13 -8.02
CA GLU A 94 9.72 -24.46 -7.98
C GLU A 94 8.80 -24.65 -6.76
N LYS A 95 9.13 -24.04 -5.61
CA LYS A 95 8.27 -24.05 -4.41
C LYS A 95 6.94 -23.31 -4.60
N LEU A 96 6.84 -22.47 -5.62
CA LEU A 96 5.67 -21.62 -5.90
C LEU A 96 4.91 -22.08 -7.16
N ALA A 97 5.29 -23.21 -7.76
CA ALA A 97 4.82 -23.67 -9.07
C ALA A 97 3.33 -24.11 -9.15
N SER A 98 2.51 -23.85 -8.13
CA SER A 98 1.07 -24.06 -8.19
C SER A 98 0.38 -23.00 -9.06
N GLU A 99 -0.81 -23.32 -9.56
CA GLU A 99 -1.69 -22.34 -10.19
C GLU A 99 -2.04 -21.23 -9.19
N ASN A 100 -2.27 -20.03 -9.71
CA ASN A 100 -2.66 -18.85 -8.97
C ASN A 100 -4.02 -18.35 -9.48
N THR A 101 -4.68 -17.52 -8.69
CA THR A 101 -5.93 -16.90 -9.10
C THR A 101 -5.70 -15.61 -9.91
N SER A 102 -6.73 -15.22 -10.66
CA SER A 102 -6.71 -13.97 -11.43
C SER A 102 -6.64 -12.73 -10.53
N VAL A 103 -7.18 -12.82 -9.30
CA VAL A 103 -7.19 -11.74 -8.30
C VAL A 103 -5.78 -11.47 -7.80
N THR A 104 -5.07 -12.50 -7.35
CA THR A 104 -3.69 -12.40 -6.85
C THR A 104 -2.77 -11.80 -7.92
N LYS A 105 -2.85 -12.28 -9.16
CA LYS A 105 -2.04 -11.75 -10.26
C LYS A 105 -2.25 -10.25 -10.48
N LYS A 106 -3.50 -9.80 -10.59
CA LYS A 106 -3.82 -8.38 -10.81
C LYS A 106 -3.29 -7.49 -9.71
N LEU A 107 -3.43 -7.94 -8.46
CA LEU A 107 -3.01 -7.19 -7.29
C LEU A 107 -1.49 -7.09 -7.21
N THR A 108 -0.80 -8.18 -7.52
CA THR A 108 0.65 -8.22 -7.58
C THR A 108 1.20 -7.37 -8.73
N ASP A 109 0.60 -7.44 -9.91
CA ASP A 109 0.96 -6.60 -11.06
C ASP A 109 0.79 -5.11 -10.72
N PHE A 110 -0.27 -4.75 -9.98
CA PHE A 110 -0.50 -3.39 -9.49
C PHE A 110 0.58 -2.94 -8.51
N LEU A 111 0.92 -3.77 -7.50
CA LEU A 111 1.97 -3.44 -6.54
C LEU A 111 3.36 -3.32 -7.19
N VAL A 112 3.70 -4.24 -8.09
CA VAL A 112 4.94 -4.19 -8.87
C VAL A 112 4.98 -2.89 -9.68
N GLY A 113 3.88 -2.50 -10.32
CA GLY A 113 3.76 -1.24 -11.05
C GLY A 113 4.03 -0.03 -10.16
N GLU A 114 3.45 0.05 -8.97
CA GLU A 114 3.69 1.15 -8.02
C GLU A 114 5.14 1.22 -7.53
N ILE A 115 5.83 0.09 -7.41
CA ILE A 115 7.22 0.04 -6.95
C ILE A 115 8.19 0.43 -8.06
N ILE A 116 7.95 -0.05 -9.30
CA ILE A 116 8.77 0.27 -10.48
C ILE A 116 8.63 1.75 -10.84
N VAL A 117 7.42 2.31 -10.73
CA VAL A 117 7.20 3.75 -10.91
C VAL A 117 7.84 4.47 -9.73
N LYS A 118 9.12 4.85 -9.89
CA LYS A 118 9.87 5.72 -8.96
C LYS A 118 9.16 7.07 -8.85
N ASN A 119 8.12 7.14 -8.01
CA ASN A 119 7.45 8.39 -7.69
C ASN A 119 8.43 9.28 -6.95
N LYS A 120 8.97 10.28 -7.66
CA LYS A 120 9.74 11.39 -7.10
C LYS A 120 8.86 12.09 -6.07
N SER A 121 9.20 11.94 -4.78
CA SER A 121 9.21 12.89 -3.63
C SER A 121 8.16 14.04 -3.51
N LYS A 122 7.43 14.45 -4.54
CA LYS A 122 6.47 15.56 -4.54
C LYS A 122 5.37 15.41 -3.49
N ASN A 123 4.95 14.18 -3.19
CA ASN A 123 3.90 13.93 -2.19
C ASN A 123 4.41 14.17 -0.75
N MET A 124 5.68 13.92 -0.44
CA MET A 124 6.22 14.12 0.92
C MET A 124 6.37 15.60 1.27
N LYS A 125 6.83 16.43 0.32
CA LYS A 125 6.85 17.90 0.47
C LYS A 125 5.44 18.50 0.63
N TYR A 126 4.40 17.79 0.20
CA TYR A 126 3.01 18.19 0.38
C TYR A 126 2.49 17.88 1.80
N ILE A 127 2.98 16.81 2.45
CA ILE A 127 2.62 16.45 3.84
C ILE A 127 2.95 17.59 4.80
N SER A 128 4.17 18.14 4.71
CA SER A 128 4.60 19.25 5.57
C SER A 128 3.89 20.57 5.29
N ALA A 129 3.31 20.74 4.10
CA ALA A 129 2.57 21.94 3.72
C ALA A 129 1.11 21.94 4.20
N VAL A 130 0.46 20.76 4.25
CA VAL A 130 -0.95 20.61 4.61
C VAL A 130 -1.16 20.43 6.12
N ALA A 131 -0.22 19.78 6.81
CA ALA A 131 -0.37 19.44 8.23
C ALA A 131 0.21 20.52 9.18
N ARG A 132 -0.04 21.81 8.87
CA ARG A 132 0.25 22.87 9.84
C ARG A 132 -0.73 22.77 11.00
N GLU A 133 -0.25 22.95 12.23
CA GLU A 133 -1.12 23.04 13.42
C GLU A 133 -2.13 24.18 13.23
N ASN A 134 -3.36 23.83 12.86
CA ASN A 134 -4.48 24.77 12.84
C ASN A 134 -5.20 24.70 14.18
N LEU A 135 -5.00 25.72 15.01
CA LEU A 135 -5.62 25.85 16.33
C LEU A 135 -7.16 26.01 16.29
N THR A 136 -7.76 26.03 15.10
CA THR A 136 -9.18 26.30 14.86
C THR A 136 -9.95 25.10 14.30
N PHE A 137 -9.30 23.94 14.15
CA PHE A 137 -9.89 22.77 13.48
C PHE A 137 -9.61 21.48 14.25
N ILE A 138 -10.52 20.50 14.13
CA ILE A 138 -10.36 19.18 14.74
C ILE A 138 -9.89 18.20 13.65
N ASP A 139 -8.64 17.73 13.76
CA ASP A 139 -8.11 16.74 12.83
C ASP A 139 -8.75 15.37 13.06
N LYS A 140 -9.31 14.78 12.00
CA LYS A 140 -9.82 13.42 12.05
C LYS A 140 -8.67 12.42 11.98
N ASP A 141 -8.89 11.30 12.63
CA ASP A 141 -8.04 10.13 12.56
C ASP A 141 -8.81 8.96 11.92
N PHE A 142 -9.40 9.27 10.77
CA PHE A 142 -10.30 8.41 10.03
C PHE A 142 -10.26 8.78 8.54
N PRO A 143 -10.28 7.80 7.60
CA PRO A 143 -10.22 8.08 6.17
C PRO A 143 -11.30 9.07 5.68
N ALA A 144 -10.98 9.94 4.73
CA ALA A 144 -11.95 10.88 4.15
C ALA A 144 -13.17 10.17 3.54
N PHE A 145 -12.97 8.97 3.00
CA PHE A 145 -14.01 8.08 2.51
C PHE A 145 -13.65 6.63 2.83
N THR A 146 -14.63 5.80 3.18
CA THR A 146 -14.46 4.34 3.24
C THR A 146 -15.75 3.64 2.89
N VAL A 147 -15.63 2.54 2.16
CA VAL A 147 -16.65 1.49 2.13
C VAL A 147 -16.56 0.70 3.43
N VAL A 148 -17.70 0.41 4.05
CA VAL A 148 -17.75 -0.30 5.33
C VAL A 148 -18.03 -1.78 5.10
N MET A 149 -17.21 -2.63 5.72
CA MET A 149 -17.34 -4.09 5.69
C MET A 149 -17.91 -4.66 7.00
N ASP A 150 -17.64 -3.99 8.13
CA ASP A 150 -18.05 -4.42 9.46
C ASP A 150 -19.31 -3.69 9.93
N SER A 151 -20.12 -4.35 10.76
CA SER A 151 -21.25 -3.69 11.42
C SER A 151 -20.82 -2.70 12.49
N SER A 152 -19.63 -2.89 13.10
CA SER A 152 -19.09 -1.99 14.12
C SER A 152 -18.00 -1.09 13.52
N VAL A 153 -18.17 0.22 13.64
CA VAL A 153 -17.20 1.21 13.16
C VAL A 153 -16.78 2.14 14.28
N THR A 154 -15.47 2.24 14.51
CA THR A 154 -14.87 3.22 15.42
C THR A 154 -14.44 4.46 14.65
N PHE A 155 -15.11 5.58 14.92
CA PHE A 155 -14.75 6.91 14.46
C PHE A 155 -13.75 7.51 15.44
N ARG A 156 -12.68 8.14 14.93
CA ARG A 156 -11.61 8.71 15.75
C ARG A 156 -11.20 10.08 15.23
N TRP A 157 -10.72 10.90 16.14
CA TRP A 157 -10.11 12.19 15.88
C TRP A 157 -8.96 12.44 16.84
N PHE A 158 -8.13 13.44 16.55
CA PHE A 158 -7.08 13.88 17.45
C PHE A 158 -7.66 14.86 18.48
N PRO A 159 -7.15 14.85 19.72
CA PRO A 159 -7.54 15.86 20.70
C PRO A 159 -7.15 17.25 20.18
N ALA A 160 -8.09 18.20 20.28
CA ALA A 160 -7.87 19.59 19.91
C ALA A 160 -7.63 20.46 21.15
N LYS A 161 -6.66 21.37 21.05
CA LYS A 161 -6.28 22.26 22.16
C LYS A 161 -7.46 23.14 22.55
N GLY A 162 -7.79 23.16 23.85
CA GLY A 162 -8.89 23.99 24.37
C GLY A 162 -10.29 23.44 24.09
N VAL A 163 -10.42 22.17 23.67
CA VAL A 163 -11.70 21.50 23.43
C VAL A 163 -11.89 20.39 24.47
N PRO A 164 -12.65 20.64 25.57
CA PRO A 164 -12.83 19.65 26.63
C PRO A 164 -13.85 18.56 26.29
N SER A 165 -14.74 18.81 25.33
CA SER A 165 -15.77 17.88 24.88
C SER A 165 -16.06 18.03 23.40
N TYR A 166 -16.64 16.99 22.81
CA TYR A 166 -16.89 16.85 21.38
C TYR A 166 -18.33 16.42 21.13
N ALA A 167 -18.93 16.94 20.08
CA ALA A 167 -20.18 16.45 19.51
C ALA A 167 -19.90 15.78 18.17
N PHE A 168 -20.18 14.48 18.08
CA PHE A 168 -20.15 13.71 16.85
C PHE A 168 -21.52 13.78 16.18
N ARG A 169 -21.56 14.05 14.87
CA ARG A 169 -22.78 14.08 14.08
C ARG A 169 -22.67 13.18 12.87
N LEU A 170 -23.57 12.20 12.75
CA LEU A 170 -23.79 11.41 11.54
C LEU A 170 -24.96 11.99 10.76
N MET A 171 -24.79 12.12 9.45
CA MET A 171 -25.72 12.75 8.53
C MET A 171 -26.08 11.80 7.39
N SER A 172 -27.35 11.83 6.99
CA SER A 172 -27.88 11.11 5.84
C SER A 172 -27.35 11.68 4.52
N PRO A 173 -27.55 10.98 3.38
CA PRO A 173 -27.23 11.53 2.06
C PRO A 173 -27.92 12.87 1.75
N SER A 174 -29.07 13.13 2.36
CA SER A 174 -29.81 14.40 2.22
C SER A 174 -29.33 15.52 3.16
N GLY A 175 -28.34 15.25 4.02
CA GLY A 175 -27.82 16.19 5.00
C GLY A 175 -28.61 16.24 6.31
N GLY A 176 -29.67 15.45 6.46
CA GLY A 176 -30.41 15.31 7.71
C GLY A 176 -29.59 14.62 8.78
N THR A 177 -29.76 15.00 10.05
CA THR A 177 -29.08 14.32 11.17
C THR A 177 -29.66 12.92 11.36
N VAL A 178 -28.82 11.90 11.31
CA VAL A 178 -29.16 10.53 11.71
C VAL A 178 -28.94 10.35 13.21
N LEU A 179 -27.80 10.83 13.70
CA LEU A 179 -27.38 10.69 15.09
C LEU A 179 -26.51 11.88 15.49
N ILE A 180 -26.66 12.32 16.74
CA ILE A 180 -25.70 13.18 17.42
C ILE A 180 -25.34 12.56 18.76
N LYS A 181 -24.06 12.55 19.13
CA LYS A 181 -23.57 12.06 20.43
C LYS A 181 -22.50 13.01 20.95
N GLU A 182 -22.63 13.41 22.21
CA GLU A 182 -21.59 14.16 22.91
C GLU A 182 -20.69 13.20 23.68
N THR A 183 -19.39 13.54 23.76
CA THR A 183 -18.39 12.75 24.49
C THR A 183 -17.21 13.62 24.90
N THR A 184 -16.50 13.23 25.95
CA THR A 184 -15.18 13.80 26.29
C THR A 184 -14.03 13.03 25.66
N ASP A 185 -14.30 11.83 25.14
CA ASP A 185 -13.31 10.98 24.46
C ASP A 185 -13.03 11.47 23.04
N THR A 186 -11.95 10.96 22.44
CA THR A 186 -11.58 11.25 21.04
C THR A 186 -11.98 10.14 20.06
N LEU A 187 -12.88 9.28 20.49
CA LEU A 187 -13.43 8.19 19.68
C LEU A 187 -14.88 7.90 20.05
N ILE A 188 -15.62 7.38 19.07
CA ILE A 188 -16.95 6.78 19.26
C ILE A 188 -17.01 5.50 18.41
N THR A 189 -17.49 4.42 19.02
CA THR A 189 -17.83 3.19 18.29
C THR A 189 -19.34 3.12 18.12
N LEU A 190 -19.79 2.88 16.89
CA LEU A 190 -21.20 2.69 16.56
C LEU A 190 -21.40 1.30 15.96
N ASN A 191 -22.47 0.62 16.39
CA ASN A 191 -23.05 -0.48 15.65
C ASN A 191 -23.98 0.09 14.58
N LEU A 192 -23.62 -0.04 13.32
CA LEU A 192 -24.35 0.51 12.18
C LEU A 192 -25.67 -0.22 11.92
N GLU A 193 -25.80 -1.47 12.36
CA GLU A 193 -27.05 -2.24 12.25
C GLU A 193 -28.17 -1.62 13.08
N GLU A 194 -27.83 -0.98 14.21
CA GLU A 194 -28.80 -0.30 15.08
C GLU A 194 -29.30 1.03 14.50
N LEU A 195 -28.65 1.54 13.45
CA LEU A 195 -28.96 2.84 12.85
C LEU A 195 -29.87 2.74 11.61
N ASN A 196 -30.27 1.53 11.19
CA ASN A 196 -31.13 1.27 10.04
C ASN A 196 -30.69 2.03 8.77
N LEU A 197 -29.39 2.04 8.48
CA LEU A 197 -28.83 2.72 7.32
C LEU A 197 -29.20 1.99 6.03
N GLU A 198 -29.51 2.75 4.97
CA GLU A 198 -29.83 2.22 3.66
C GLU A 198 -28.57 1.69 2.94
N PRO A 199 -28.58 0.44 2.46
CA PRO A 199 -27.52 -0.05 1.59
C PRO A 199 -27.39 0.76 0.29
N GLY A 200 -26.19 0.83 -0.26
CA GLY A 200 -25.85 1.61 -1.46
C GLY A 200 -25.75 3.12 -1.22
N ARG A 201 -25.91 3.59 0.03
CA ARG A 201 -25.88 5.02 0.37
C ARG A 201 -24.60 5.42 1.11
N SER A 202 -24.24 6.69 0.92
CA SER A 202 -23.13 7.32 1.63
C SER A 202 -23.64 8.24 2.74
N TYR A 203 -23.12 8.05 3.95
CA TYR A 203 -23.42 8.86 5.12
C TYR A 203 -22.18 9.70 5.45
N SER A 204 -22.42 10.98 5.75
CA SER A 204 -21.36 11.91 6.11
C SER A 204 -21.31 12.06 7.61
N TRP A 205 -20.14 12.27 8.19
CA TRP A 205 -20.01 12.58 9.60
C TRP A 205 -18.94 13.64 9.83
N LEU A 206 -19.05 14.33 10.96
CA LEU A 206 -18.05 15.27 11.44
C LEU A 206 -18.07 15.29 12.98
N VAL A 207 -17.04 15.89 13.56
CA VAL A 207 -16.96 16.19 14.99
C VAL A 207 -16.78 17.70 15.18
N PHE A 208 -17.36 18.28 16.23
CA PHE A 208 -17.22 19.70 16.53
C PHE A 208 -17.21 19.95 18.04
N ASN A 209 -16.70 21.11 18.44
CA ASN A 209 -16.81 21.58 19.82
C ASN A 209 -18.27 22.05 20.07
N PRO A 210 -19.03 21.47 21.01
CA PRO A 210 -20.41 21.87 21.29
C PRO A 210 -20.52 23.32 21.79
N GLU A 211 -19.50 23.84 22.49
CA GLU A 211 -19.46 25.22 22.99
C GLU A 211 -19.05 26.23 21.89
N ASN A 212 -18.37 25.76 20.84
CA ASN A 212 -17.96 26.57 19.69
C ASN A 212 -18.04 25.76 18.39
N PRO A 213 -19.23 25.63 17.78
CA PRO A 213 -19.42 24.80 16.59
C PRO A 213 -18.63 25.22 15.34
N ALA A 214 -18.08 26.44 15.32
CA ALA A 214 -17.16 26.87 14.27
C ALA A 214 -15.84 26.08 14.30
N MET A 215 -15.45 25.56 15.48
CA MET A 215 -14.35 24.63 15.65
C MET A 215 -14.85 23.21 15.37
N SER A 216 -14.70 22.77 14.13
CA SER A 216 -15.16 21.49 13.64
C SER A 216 -14.08 20.77 12.83
N SER A 217 -14.30 19.49 12.58
CA SER A 217 -13.60 18.76 11.55
C SER A 217 -14.27 18.94 10.20
N ASP A 218 -13.54 18.65 9.12
CA ASP A 218 -14.11 18.41 7.80
C ASP A 218 -15.06 17.22 7.88
N SER A 219 -15.97 17.09 6.92
CA SER A 219 -16.78 15.88 6.80
C SER A 219 -15.96 14.69 6.28
N SER A 220 -16.17 13.50 6.84
CA SER A 220 -15.75 12.23 6.26
C SER A 220 -16.97 11.41 5.87
N ARG A 221 -16.81 10.44 4.97
CA ARG A 221 -17.93 9.64 4.47
C ARG A 221 -17.72 8.14 4.67
N ILE A 222 -18.80 7.46 5.01
CA ILE A 222 -18.91 6.00 5.01
C ILE A 222 -19.94 5.57 3.96
N MET A 223 -19.67 4.49 3.25
CA MET A 223 -20.63 3.89 2.32
C MET A 223 -21.05 2.51 2.83
N ILE A 224 -22.36 2.31 2.92
CA ILE A 224 -22.95 1.02 3.28
C ILE A 224 -23.18 0.25 1.99
N LEU A 225 -22.64 -0.97 1.89
CA LEU A 225 -22.86 -1.82 0.73
C LEU A 225 -24.12 -2.67 0.88
N SER A 226 -24.65 -3.10 -0.25
CA SER A 226 -25.61 -4.21 -0.26
C SER A 226 -24.94 -5.51 0.18
N ARG A 227 -25.76 -6.45 0.64
CA ARG A 227 -25.30 -7.78 1.03
C ARG A 227 -24.57 -8.50 -0.10
N SER A 228 -25.08 -8.42 -1.33
CA SER A 228 -24.48 -9.05 -2.51
C SER A 228 -23.12 -8.45 -2.88
N GLU A 229 -22.96 -7.13 -2.76
CA GLU A 229 -21.66 -6.48 -3.00
C GLU A 229 -20.64 -6.90 -1.93
N LEU A 230 -21.04 -6.98 -0.67
CA LEU A 230 -20.18 -7.46 0.42
C LEU A 230 -19.78 -8.93 0.23
N GLU A 231 -20.71 -9.78 -0.18
CA GLU A 231 -20.45 -11.19 -0.47
C GLU A 231 -19.45 -11.33 -1.62
N SER A 232 -19.63 -10.61 -2.73
CA SER A 232 -18.68 -10.64 -3.86
C SER A 232 -17.25 -10.21 -3.47
N ILE A 233 -17.13 -9.19 -2.62
CA ILE A 233 -15.82 -8.74 -2.13
C ILE A 233 -15.21 -9.77 -1.16
N ARG A 234 -16.03 -10.41 -0.31
CA ARG A 234 -15.58 -11.49 0.59
C ARG A 234 -15.08 -12.70 -0.19
N ASP A 235 -15.78 -13.11 -1.24
CA ASP A 235 -15.37 -14.22 -2.10
C ASP A 235 -14.02 -13.92 -2.76
N SER A 236 -13.85 -12.69 -3.27
CA SER A 236 -12.58 -12.25 -3.89
C SER A 236 -11.44 -12.17 -2.86
N LEU A 237 -11.74 -11.78 -1.62
CA LEU A 237 -10.78 -11.76 -0.53
C LEU A 237 -10.36 -13.18 -0.15
N GLN A 238 -11.32 -14.11 -0.05
CA GLN A 238 -11.05 -15.50 0.27
C GLN A 238 -10.19 -16.17 -0.82
N GLU A 239 -10.49 -15.89 -2.09
CA GLU A 239 -9.68 -16.34 -3.23
C GLU A 239 -8.23 -15.83 -3.10
N LEU A 240 -8.05 -14.53 -2.83
CA LEU A 240 -6.73 -13.96 -2.58
C LEU A 240 -6.03 -14.63 -1.39
N GLU A 241 -6.68 -14.73 -0.24
CA GLU A 241 -6.10 -15.30 0.98
C GLU A 241 -5.71 -16.77 0.81
N SER A 242 -6.43 -17.54 -0.02
CA SER A 242 -6.11 -18.93 -0.31
C SER A 242 -4.81 -19.12 -1.10
N ASP A 243 -4.43 -18.14 -1.92
CA ASP A 243 -3.17 -18.15 -2.68
C ASP A 243 -1.96 -17.73 -1.84
N LEU A 244 -2.20 -16.92 -0.80
CA LEU A 244 -1.18 -16.41 0.11
C LEU A 244 -0.80 -17.51 1.10
N SER A 245 0.42 -18.04 0.93
CA SER A 245 0.93 -19.18 1.72
C SER A 245 1.04 -18.93 3.23
N ASP A 246 1.11 -17.65 3.65
CA ASP A 246 1.08 -17.22 5.05
C ASP A 246 0.48 -15.81 5.14
N THR A 247 -0.78 -15.68 5.54
CA THR A 247 -1.44 -14.36 5.62
C THR A 247 -0.85 -13.45 6.71
N LEU A 248 -0.01 -13.96 7.62
CA LEU A 248 0.65 -13.15 8.66
C LEU A 248 1.96 -12.51 8.18
N SER A 249 2.46 -12.90 7.01
CA SER A 249 3.61 -12.30 6.36
C SER A 249 3.44 -10.77 6.16
N PRO A 250 4.44 -9.94 6.50
CA PRO A 250 4.42 -8.49 6.25
C PRO A 250 4.09 -8.11 4.81
N LEU A 251 4.66 -8.80 3.82
CA LEU A 251 4.35 -8.59 2.41
C LEU A 251 2.90 -8.99 2.09
N ASN A 252 2.41 -10.09 2.65
CA ASN A 252 1.03 -10.53 2.44
C ASN A 252 0.02 -9.61 3.10
N GLN A 253 0.37 -9.00 4.24
CA GLN A 253 -0.41 -7.93 4.84
C GLN A 253 -0.49 -6.70 3.94
N ILE A 254 0.59 -6.32 3.23
CA ILE A 254 0.55 -5.25 2.21
C ILE A 254 -0.34 -5.63 1.03
N MET A 255 -0.29 -6.89 0.57
CA MET A 255 -1.19 -7.41 -0.47
C MET A 255 -2.64 -7.22 -0.05
N VAL A 256 -3.04 -7.75 1.10
CA VAL A 256 -4.42 -7.65 1.60
C VAL A 256 -4.83 -6.19 1.86
N ALA A 257 -3.93 -5.35 2.37
CA ALA A 257 -4.18 -3.91 2.51
C ALA A 257 -4.48 -3.24 1.16
N THR A 258 -3.74 -3.61 0.12
CA THR A 258 -3.92 -3.08 -1.25
C THR A 258 -5.21 -3.58 -1.87
N PHE A 259 -5.62 -4.82 -1.59
CA PHE A 259 -6.93 -5.33 -1.98
C PHE A 259 -8.05 -4.46 -1.39
N PHE A 260 -8.00 -4.17 -0.09
CA PHE A 260 -8.98 -3.31 0.56
C PHE A 260 -8.95 -1.87 0.03
N GLU A 261 -7.77 -1.31 -0.22
CA GLU A 261 -7.60 0.03 -0.80
C GLU A 261 -8.23 0.13 -2.21
N ASN A 262 -8.03 -0.89 -3.06
CA ASN A 262 -8.62 -0.97 -4.39
C ASN A 262 -10.16 -1.06 -4.33
N ASN A 263 -10.69 -1.71 -3.29
CA ASN A 263 -12.12 -1.77 -3.00
C ASN A 263 -12.64 -0.58 -2.17
N ARG A 264 -11.81 0.46 -1.96
CA ARG A 264 -12.12 1.66 -1.16
C ARG A 264 -12.50 1.38 0.30
N MET A 265 -12.20 0.19 0.81
CA MET A 265 -12.37 -0.20 2.21
C MET A 265 -11.20 0.31 3.05
N ASN A 266 -11.04 1.62 3.10
CA ASN A 266 -9.84 2.27 3.63
C ASN A 266 -9.62 2.03 5.13
N LEU A 267 -10.67 1.75 5.92
CA LEU A 267 -10.48 1.31 7.31
C LEU A 267 -9.81 -0.05 7.40
N LYS A 268 -10.23 -1.02 6.59
CA LYS A 268 -9.58 -2.33 6.53
C LYS A 268 -8.18 -2.24 5.94
N ALA A 269 -8.00 -1.46 4.89
CA ALA A 269 -6.66 -1.21 4.35
C ALA A 269 -5.72 -0.66 5.43
N LEU A 270 -6.20 0.32 6.22
CA LEU A 270 -5.44 0.90 7.34
C LEU A 270 -5.02 -0.16 8.36
N GLU A 271 -5.93 -1.02 8.82
CA GLU A 271 -5.63 -2.11 9.75
C GLU A 271 -4.49 -3.03 9.24
N TYR A 272 -4.54 -3.42 7.97
CA TYR A 272 -3.55 -4.33 7.38
C TYR A 272 -2.20 -3.64 7.11
N TYR A 273 -2.20 -2.36 6.74
CA TYR A 273 -0.95 -1.60 6.68
C TYR A 273 -0.29 -1.50 8.07
N GLU A 274 -1.06 -1.22 9.12
CA GLU A 274 -0.53 -1.17 10.50
C GLU A 274 0.03 -2.52 10.95
N LYS A 275 -0.67 -3.62 10.65
CA LYS A 275 -0.17 -4.97 10.90
C LYS A 275 1.17 -5.21 10.22
N SER A 276 1.29 -4.92 8.92
CA SER A 276 2.53 -5.09 8.16
C SER A 276 3.71 -4.35 8.81
N ILE A 277 3.51 -3.08 9.18
CA ILE A 277 4.55 -2.26 9.81
C ILE A 277 4.92 -2.75 11.22
N SER A 278 3.98 -3.36 11.96
CA SER A 278 4.27 -3.88 13.31
C SER A 278 5.29 -5.04 13.30
N TYR A 279 5.33 -5.83 12.22
CA TYR A 279 6.21 -7.00 12.10
C TYR A 279 7.59 -6.67 11.53
N THR A 280 7.68 -5.67 10.64
CA THR A 280 8.92 -5.34 9.92
C THR A 280 9.21 -3.86 9.95
N GLY A 281 8.97 -3.20 11.08
CA GLY A 281 8.91 -1.74 11.20
C GLY A 281 10.12 -0.93 10.71
N GLN A 282 11.14 -1.54 10.11
CA GLN A 282 12.32 -0.94 9.50
C GLN A 282 12.43 -1.13 7.97
N VAL A 283 11.50 -1.81 7.29
CA VAL A 283 11.56 -1.97 5.81
C VAL A 283 11.09 -0.66 5.13
N PRO A 284 11.98 0.05 4.40
CA PRO A 284 11.67 1.38 3.87
C PRO A 284 10.49 1.41 2.90
N GLU A 285 10.36 0.40 2.03
CA GLU A 285 9.30 0.32 1.03
C GLU A 285 7.92 0.21 1.67
N PHE A 286 7.79 -0.54 2.77
CA PHE A 286 6.52 -0.68 3.47
C PHE A 286 6.13 0.60 4.19
N ARG A 287 7.07 1.26 4.88
CA ARG A 287 6.84 2.57 5.49
C ARG A 287 6.37 3.58 4.45
N LYS A 288 7.06 3.66 3.31
CA LYS A 288 6.69 4.55 2.21
C LYS A 288 5.31 4.22 1.65
N LYS A 289 5.01 2.94 1.41
CA LYS A 289 3.70 2.50 0.92
C LYS A 289 2.58 2.89 1.88
N TYR A 290 2.78 2.70 3.18
CA TYR A 290 1.81 3.09 4.20
C TYR A 290 1.62 4.61 4.26
N LEU A 291 2.70 5.40 4.26
CA LEU A 291 2.59 6.86 4.22
C LEU A 291 1.81 7.35 2.99
N LEU A 292 2.11 6.80 1.81
CA LEU A 292 1.39 7.14 0.59
C LEU A 292 -0.11 6.78 0.68
N PHE A 293 -0.44 5.65 1.28
CA PHE A 293 -1.83 5.29 1.58
C PHE A 293 -2.48 6.33 2.51
N LEU A 294 -1.84 6.70 3.62
CA LEU A 294 -2.39 7.67 4.57
C LEU A 294 -2.71 9.00 3.88
N ILE A 295 -1.81 9.49 3.02
CA ILE A 295 -2.01 10.71 2.23
C ILE A 295 -3.24 10.56 1.31
N ARG A 296 -3.33 9.45 0.54
CA ARG A 296 -4.47 9.19 -0.35
C ARG A 296 -5.79 9.06 0.41
N ALA A 297 -5.75 8.51 1.62
CA ALA A 297 -6.89 8.36 2.50
C ALA A 297 -7.27 9.66 3.24
N GLY A 298 -6.49 10.74 3.10
CA GLY A 298 -6.74 12.02 3.78
C GLY A 298 -6.30 12.07 5.25
N LEU A 299 -5.49 11.10 5.69
CA LEU A 299 -4.95 10.98 7.06
C LEU A 299 -3.63 11.76 7.19
N PHE A 300 -3.63 13.05 6.81
CA PHE A 300 -2.40 13.84 6.68
C PHE A 300 -1.64 14.02 7.99
N LYS A 301 -2.35 14.30 9.10
CA LYS A 301 -1.71 14.46 10.42
C LYS A 301 -0.99 13.19 10.87
N ARG A 302 -1.64 12.03 10.71
CA ARG A 302 -1.03 10.73 10.99
C ARG A 302 0.18 10.47 10.09
N ALA A 303 0.06 10.77 8.80
CA ALA A 303 1.17 10.63 7.85
C ALA A 303 2.38 11.49 8.27
N GLN A 304 2.15 12.74 8.67
CA GLN A 304 3.19 13.65 9.15
C GLN A 304 3.87 13.11 10.42
N THR A 305 3.08 12.75 11.45
CA THR A 305 3.63 12.22 12.70
C THR A 305 4.50 10.99 12.47
N LEU A 306 4.11 10.12 11.54
CA LEU A 306 4.89 8.94 11.19
C LEU A 306 6.11 9.25 10.33
N SER A 307 6.04 10.20 9.40
CA SER A 307 7.20 10.59 8.57
C SER A 307 8.31 11.20 9.42
N GLU A 308 7.95 12.05 10.38
CA GLU A 308 8.88 12.64 11.37
C GLU A 308 9.50 11.55 12.25
N LYS A 309 8.69 10.59 12.73
CA LYS A 309 9.17 9.47 13.55
C LYS A 309 10.14 8.55 12.80
N TRP A 310 9.96 8.40 11.48
CA TRP A 310 10.75 7.48 10.66
C TRP A 310 11.91 8.12 9.93
N ASP A 311 12.11 9.43 10.10
CA ASP A 311 13.19 10.21 9.49
C ASP A 311 13.23 10.05 7.95
N ILE A 312 12.06 9.95 7.30
CA ILE A 312 11.96 9.69 5.85
C ILE A 312 12.29 10.94 5.02
N ASP A 313 12.42 12.10 5.67
CA ASP A 313 12.72 13.40 5.05
C ASP A 313 14.22 13.80 5.15
N ASN A 314 15.10 12.94 5.68
CA ASN A 314 16.56 13.13 5.72
C ASN A 314 17.33 12.11 4.84
#